data_AF-A0AB39N1R8-F1
#
_entry.id   AF-A0AB39N1R8-F1
#
_cell.length_a   1.000
_cell.length_b   1.000
_cell.length_c   1.000
_cell.angle_alpha   90.00
_cell.angle_beta   90.00
_cell.angle_gamma   90.00
#
_symmetry.space_group_name_H-M   'P 1'
#
loop_
_entity.id
_entity.type
_entity.pdbx_description
1 polymer ?
#
loop_
_entity_poly.entity_id
_entity_poly.type
_entity_poly.pdbx_seq_one_letter_code
_entity_poly.pdbx_strand_id
1 'polypeptide(L)' 'MIKQLEKVGLVEHTAAGVGPADLVLALAVAGALHAPTAPSRAPEVATARPGTARRTAAARSRRRTVRGWESMRG' A
#
# COMPACT_ATOMS: atom_id res chain seq x y z
N MET A 1 24.38 36.21 25.89
CA MET A 1 25.47 35.44 25.27
C MET A 1 25.21 33.96 25.56
N ILE A 2 24.59 33.23 24.64
CA ILE A 2 24.23 31.82 24.85
C ILE A 2 24.96 31.01 23.79
N LYS A 3 25.98 30.26 24.21
CA LYS A 3 26.67 29.28 23.37
C LYS A 3 26.58 27.95 24.10
N GLN A 4 25.55 27.17 23.81
CA GLN A 4 25.59 25.71 23.92
C GLN A 4 24.52 25.14 22.97
N LEU A 5 24.88 25.00 21.70
CA LEU A 5 24.31 23.94 20.88
C LEU A 5 25.27 22.77 21.03
N GLU A 6 25.12 22.06 22.15
CA GLU A 6 25.77 20.78 22.32
C GLU A 6 25.30 19.89 21.17
N LYS A 7 26.29 19.42 20.42
CA LYS A 7 26.13 18.71 19.15
C LYS A 7 25.26 17.48 19.40
N VAL A 8 23.98 17.55 19.03
CA VAL A 8 23.14 16.34 18.97
C VAL A 8 23.67 15.53 17.80
N GLY A 9 24.62 14.65 18.09
CA GLY A 9 25.17 13.70 17.14
C GLY A 9 24.15 12.60 16.86
N LEU A 10 24.04 12.21 15.60
CA LEU A 10 23.26 11.04 15.22
C LEU A 10 23.94 9.80 15.82
N VAL A 11 23.22 9.05 16.65
CA VAL A 11 23.68 7.78 17.22
C VAL A 11 23.14 6.67 16.34
N GLU A 12 24.05 5.96 15.67
CA GLU A 12 23.71 4.78 14.88
C GLU A 12 23.40 3.61 15.81
N HIS A 13 22.13 3.17 15.82
CA HIS A 13 21.72 1.97 16.52
C HIS A 13 21.71 0.80 15.54
N THR A 14 22.74 -0.03 15.61
CA THR A 14 22.69 -1.33 14.94
C THR A 14 21.73 -2.22 15.70
N ALA A 15 20.54 -2.45 15.14
CA ALA A 15 19.61 -3.43 15.67
C ALA A 15 20.18 -4.84 15.41
N ALA A 16 20.64 -5.50 16.47
CA ALA A 16 20.93 -6.93 16.45
C ALA A 16 19.64 -7.74 16.55
N GLY A 17 19.64 -8.99 16.07
CA GLY A 17 18.50 -9.90 16.23
C GLY A 17 17.36 -9.70 15.22
N VAL A 18 17.71 -9.48 13.95
CA VAL A 18 16.73 -9.48 12.83
C VAL A 18 16.88 -10.76 11.99
N GLY A 19 17.33 -11.84 12.62
CA GLY A 19 17.36 -13.16 12.01
C GLY A 19 15.96 -13.80 11.96
N PRO A 20 15.75 -14.82 11.13
CA PRO A 20 14.46 -15.52 11.06
C PRO A 20 14.06 -16.13 12.41
N ALA A 21 15.02 -16.64 13.19
CA ALA A 21 14.76 -17.17 14.53
C ALA A 21 14.30 -16.08 15.51
N ASP A 22 14.92 -14.90 15.44
CA ASP A 22 14.55 -13.75 16.28
C ASP A 22 13.15 -13.23 15.94
N LEU A 23 12.80 -13.21 14.64
CA LEU A 23 11.46 -12.84 14.19
C LEU A 23 10.39 -13.81 14.70
N VAL A 24 10.65 -15.12 14.66
CA VAL A 24 9.73 -16.13 15.20
C VAL A 24 9.52 -15.94 16.70
N LEU A 25 10.60 -15.70 17.44
CA LEU A 25 10.55 -15.44 18.87
C LEU A 25 9.79 -14.14 19.18
N ALA A 26 10.09 -13.05 18.46
CA ALA A 26 9.41 -11.77 18.63
C ALA A 26 7.91 -11.87 18.35
N LEU A 27 7.50 -12.61 17.32
CA LEU A 27 6.09 -12.85 17.01
C LEU A 27 5.39 -13.69 18.08
N ALA A 28 6.07 -14.72 18.62
CA ALA A 28 5.54 -15.53 19.71
C ALA A 28 5.34 -14.70 20.99
N VAL A 29 6.33 -13.88 21.36
CA VAL A 29 6.25 -12.97 22.51
C VAL A 29 5.16 -11.92 22.29
N ALA A 30 5.08 -11.34 21.10
CA ALA A 30 4.04 -10.37 20.76
C ALA A 30 2.64 -10.98 20.85
N GLY A 31 2.43 -12.20 20.37
CA GLY A 31 1.15 -12.90 20.49
C GLY A 31 0.78 -13.28 21.92
N ALA A 32 1.76 -13.58 22.77
CA ALA A 32 1.53 -13.84 24.20
C ALA A 32 1.17 -12.56 24.97
N LEU A 33 1.80 -11.43 24.61
CA LEU A 33 1.59 -10.15 25.29
C LEU A 33 0.36 -9.39 24.75
N HIS A 34 0.10 -9.52 23.46
CA HIS A 34 -1.03 -8.93 22.76
C HIS A 34 -1.88 -10.07 22.18
N ALA A 35 -2.75 -10.60 23.03
CA ALA A 35 -3.78 -11.53 22.56
C ALA A 35 -4.50 -10.89 21.36
N PRO A 36 -4.60 -11.58 20.20
CA PRO A 36 -5.29 -11.04 19.03
C PRO A 36 -6.73 -10.72 19.40
N THR A 37 -6.99 -9.45 19.65
CA THR A 37 -8.32 -8.92 20.03
C THR A 37 -9.17 -8.66 18.79
N ALA A 38 -8.56 -8.75 17.61
CA ALA A 38 -9.27 -8.70 16.35
C ALA A 38 -10.25 -9.89 16.26
N PRO A 39 -11.52 -9.66 15.90
CA PRO A 39 -12.40 -10.76 15.55
C PRO A 39 -11.75 -11.60 14.45
N SER A 40 -11.86 -12.93 14.54
CA SER A 40 -11.31 -13.89 13.55
C SER A 40 -11.72 -13.62 12.10
N ARG A 41 -12.72 -12.74 11.90
CA ARG A 41 -13.20 -12.27 10.62
C ARG A 41 -12.69 -10.84 10.43
N ALA A 42 -11.80 -10.68 9.45
CA ALA A 42 -11.42 -9.36 8.97
C ALA A 42 -12.68 -8.56 8.61
N PRO A 43 -12.72 -7.23 8.83
CA PRO A 43 -13.79 -6.41 8.29
C PRO A 43 -13.89 -6.70 6.79
N GLU A 44 -15.11 -6.90 6.31
CA GLU A 44 -15.39 -7.10 4.89
C GLU A 44 -15.05 -5.81 4.15
N VAL A 45 -13.76 -5.60 3.87
CA VAL A 45 -13.31 -4.49 3.05
C VAL A 45 -13.83 -4.81 1.66
N ALA A 46 -14.88 -4.11 1.25
CA ALA A 46 -15.38 -4.16 -0.11
C ALA A 46 -14.21 -3.80 -1.04
N THR A 47 -13.52 -4.80 -1.56
CA THR A 47 -12.51 -4.60 -2.59
C THR A 47 -13.27 -4.09 -3.80
N ALA A 48 -13.28 -2.77 -4.00
CA ALA A 48 -13.79 -2.18 -5.23
C ALA A 48 -12.99 -2.83 -6.36
N ARG A 49 -13.62 -3.75 -7.10
CA ARG A 49 -13.02 -4.36 -8.28
C ARG A 49 -12.53 -3.21 -9.16
N PRO A 50 -11.24 -3.11 -9.52
CA PRO A 50 -10.77 -2.05 -10.40
C PRO A 50 -11.61 -2.09 -11.67
N GLY A 51 -12.45 -1.07 -11.82
CA GLY A 51 -13.51 -1.05 -12.80
C GLY A 51 -12.93 -1.20 -14.20
N THR A 52 -13.35 -2.23 -14.93
CA THR A 52 -13.06 -2.40 -16.36
C THR A 52 -13.63 -1.27 -17.22
N ALA A 53 -14.44 -0.39 -16.62
CA ALA A 53 -15.05 0.81 -17.21
C ALA A 53 -14.03 1.73 -17.91
N ARG A 54 -12.81 1.89 -17.38
CA ARG A 54 -11.81 2.76 -18.01
C ARG A 54 -11.36 2.22 -19.38
N ARG A 55 -11.30 0.90 -19.55
CA ARG A 55 -10.90 0.25 -20.82
C ARG A 55 -12.01 0.34 -21.87
N THR A 56 -13.28 0.22 -21.47
CA THR A 56 -14.42 0.33 -22.39
C THR A 56 -14.66 1.76 -22.89
N ALA A 57 -14.38 2.79 -22.09
CA ALA A 57 -14.47 4.18 -22.53
C ALA A 57 -13.49 4.51 -23.68
N ALA A 58 -12.23 4.09 -23.56
CA ALA A 58 -11.23 4.29 -24.62
C ALA A 58 -11.56 3.51 -25.90
N ALA A 59 -12.07 2.28 -25.78
CA ALA A 59 -12.51 1.50 -26.94
C ALA A 59 -13.71 2.14 -27.65
N ARG A 60 -14.70 2.65 -26.89
CA ARG A 60 -15.87 3.35 -27.45
C ARG A 60 -15.50 4.67 -28.12
N SER A 61 -14.55 5.43 -27.55
CA SER A 61 -14.03 6.65 -28.18
C SER A 61 -13.45 6.37 -29.57
N ARG A 62 -12.54 5.38 -29.67
CA ARG A 62 -11.92 4.99 -30.96
C ARG A 62 -12.95 4.57 -32.00
N ARG A 63 -13.98 3.81 -31.61
CA ARG A 63 -15.06 3.39 -32.53
C ARG A 63 -15.88 4.58 -33.06
N ARG A 64 -16.14 5.59 -32.24
CA ARG A 64 -16.90 6.78 -32.67
C ARG A 64 -16.11 7.64 -33.65
N THR A 65 -14.81 7.81 -33.43
CA THR A 65 -13.96 8.52 -34.40
C THR A 65 -13.96 7.80 -35.75
N VAL A 66 -13.75 6.48 -35.77
CA VAL A 66 -13.76 5.71 -37.05
C VAL A 66 -15.10 5.86 -37.79
N ARG A 67 -16.24 5.77 -37.08
CA ARG A 67 -17.57 5.88 -37.71
C ARG A 67 -17.97 7.30 -38.11
N GLY A 68 -17.50 8.32 -37.39
CA GLY A 68 -17.75 9.71 -37.74
C GLY A 68 -17.05 10.12 -39.05
N TRP A 69 -15.89 9.53 -39.33
CA TRP A 69 -15.11 9.83 -40.53
C TRP A 69 -15.64 9.11 -41.78
N GLU A 70 -16.32 7.99 -41.58
CA GLU A 70 -17.00 7.25 -42.65
C GLU A 70 -18.30 7.96 -43.09
N SER A 71 -18.98 8.65 -42.17
CA SER A 71 -20.16 9.48 -42.46
C SER A 71 -19.85 10.78 -43.22
N MET A 72 -18.58 11.15 -43.37
CA MET A 72 -18.14 12.42 -43.96
C MET A 72 -17.53 12.24 -45.36
N ARG A 73 -17.51 11.00 -45.87
CA ARG A 73 -17.05 10.61 -47.22
C ARG A 73 -18.13 9.97 -48.09
N GLY A 74 -19.40 10.08 -47.68
CA GLY A 74 -20.58 9.65 -48.45
C GLY A 74 -21.32 10.85 -48.99
#